data_AF-X1DVD1-F1
#
_entry.id   AF-X1DVD1-F1
#
_cell.length_a   1.000
_cell.length_b   1.000
_cell.length_c   1.000
_cell.angle_alpha   90.00
_cell.angle_beta   90.00
_cell.angle_gamma   90.00
#
_symmetry.space_group_name_H-M   'P 1'
#
loop_
_entity.id
_entity.type
_entity.pdbx_description
1 polymer ?
#
loop_
_entity_poly.entity_id
_entity_poly.type
_entity_poly.pdbx_seq_one_letter_code
_entity_poly.pdbx_strand_id
1 'polypeptide(L)'
;RSTLTTNGGRACVDFAVEHNLQYVEYDAGWYGPESSNEADATTVSVDPKRSKGPLDLHAVIDYAKKRGVGIILYVNRRALERQLDEILPLYEKWGVKGVKYGFVQVGPQKWTKWLHEAVRKAAKHHLMVDIHDEYRPTGYSRTYPNLMTQE
;
A
#
# COMPACT_ATOMS: atom_id res chain seq x y z
N ARG A 1 -8.05 7.53 18.64
CA ARG A 1 -7.62 6.12 18.56
C ARG A 1 -7.74 5.68 17.12
N SER A 2 -6.64 5.24 16.49
CA SER A 2 -6.66 4.72 15.12
C SER A 2 -7.46 3.43 15.07
N THR A 3 -8.34 3.31 14.06
CA THR A 3 -9.11 2.09 13.78
C THR A 3 -9.25 1.95 12.27
N LEU A 4 -9.33 0.70 11.78
CA LEU A 4 -9.58 0.41 10.38
C LEU A 4 -11.09 0.58 10.08
N THR A 5 -11.55 1.83 10.14
CA THR A 5 -12.91 2.29 9.87
C THR A 5 -12.87 3.63 9.13
N THR A 6 -13.97 4.07 8.52
CA THR A 6 -14.03 5.39 7.86
C THR A 6 -13.71 6.53 8.84
N ASN A 7 -14.28 6.48 10.05
CA ASN A 7 -14.06 7.50 11.07
C ASN A 7 -12.63 7.47 11.60
N GLY A 8 -12.07 6.28 11.81
CA GLY A 8 -10.67 6.11 12.19
C GLY A 8 -9.71 6.67 11.13
N GLY A 9 -9.99 6.40 9.86
CA GLY A 9 -9.24 6.95 8.72
C GLY A 9 -9.23 8.48 8.68
N ARG A 10 -10.41 9.10 8.79
CA ARG A 10 -10.51 10.58 8.84
C ARG A 10 -9.76 11.16 10.05
N ALA A 11 -9.87 10.54 11.22
CA ALA A 11 -9.13 10.98 12.39
C ALA A 11 -7.60 10.90 12.20
N CYS A 12 -7.09 9.85 11.53
CA CYS A 12 -5.68 9.77 11.16
C CYS A 12 -5.26 10.86 10.17
N VAL A 13 -6.12 11.19 9.19
CA VAL A 13 -5.88 12.29 8.25
C VAL A 13 -5.84 13.63 8.98
N ASP A 14 -6.79 13.89 9.88
CA ASP A 14 -6.81 15.15 10.64
C ASP A 14 -5.57 15.29 11.52
N PHE A 15 -5.14 14.20 12.17
CA PHE A 15 -3.86 14.14 12.89
C PHE A 15 -2.67 14.43 11.97
N ALA A 16 -2.63 13.83 10.78
CA ALA A 16 -1.57 14.09 9.81
C ALA A 16 -1.50 15.56 9.41
N VAL A 17 -2.65 16.21 9.18
CA VAL A 17 -2.73 17.65 8.87
C VAL A 17 -2.24 18.49 10.04
N GLU A 18 -2.72 18.23 11.25
CA GLU A 18 -2.34 18.98 12.46
C GLU A 18 -0.82 18.94 12.71
N HIS A 19 -0.18 17.83 12.34
CA HIS A 19 1.24 17.60 12.57
C HIS A 19 2.11 17.70 11.31
N ASN A 20 1.58 18.24 10.20
CA ASN A 20 2.30 18.43 8.94
C ASN A 20 2.93 17.13 8.37
N LEU A 21 2.26 16.00 8.56
CA LEU A 21 2.62 14.72 7.97
C LEU A 21 1.99 14.58 6.58
N GLN A 22 2.74 14.01 5.63
CA GLN A 22 2.33 13.96 4.23
C GLN A 22 1.46 12.74 3.90
N TYR A 23 1.51 11.68 4.71
CA TYR A 23 0.90 10.39 4.36
C TYR A 23 0.23 9.71 5.55
N VAL A 24 -0.81 8.93 5.25
CA VAL A 24 -1.41 7.93 6.13
C VAL A 24 -1.35 6.58 5.44
N GLU A 25 -0.82 5.59 6.12
CA GLU A 25 -0.70 4.22 5.62
C GLU A 25 -1.82 3.34 6.18
N TYR A 26 -2.41 2.53 5.31
CA TYR A 26 -3.31 1.44 5.68
C TYR A 26 -2.56 0.13 5.59
N ASP A 27 -2.12 -0.35 6.75
CA ASP A 27 -1.48 -1.66 6.90
C ASP A 27 -2.54 -2.78 6.77
N ALA A 28 -2.17 -4.01 7.11
CA ALA A 28 -2.93 -5.21 6.85
C ALA A 28 -4.40 -5.21 7.32
N GLY A 29 -5.25 -5.89 6.54
CA GLY A 29 -6.67 -6.12 6.85
C GLY A 29 -7.67 -5.28 6.07
N TRP A 30 -7.24 -4.34 5.22
CA TRP A 30 -8.17 -3.48 4.47
C TRP A 30 -8.84 -4.16 3.26
N TYR A 31 -8.27 -5.28 2.79
CA TYR A 31 -8.72 -6.06 1.61
C TYR A 31 -8.95 -7.56 1.93
N GLY A 32 -9.23 -7.86 3.19
CA GLY A 32 -9.44 -9.18 3.75
C GLY A 32 -8.23 -9.62 4.58
N PRO A 33 -8.23 -10.87 5.08
CA PRO A 33 -7.08 -11.42 5.80
C PRO A 33 -5.90 -11.53 4.84
N GLU A 34 -4.86 -10.71 5.02
CA GLU A 34 -3.75 -10.52 4.07
C GLU A 34 -2.94 -11.79 3.77
N SER A 35 -3.01 -12.77 4.67
CA SER A 35 -2.34 -14.07 4.59
C SER A 35 -3.17 -15.16 3.89
N SER A 36 -4.41 -14.86 3.52
CA SER A 36 -5.33 -15.75 2.81
C SER A 36 -5.23 -15.53 1.29
N ASN A 37 -5.39 -16.61 0.51
CA ASN A 37 -5.40 -16.52 -0.95
C ASN A 37 -6.75 -16.02 -1.50
N GLU A 38 -7.77 -16.04 -0.64
CA GLU A 38 -9.12 -15.56 -0.91
C GLU A 38 -9.22 -14.03 -0.72
N ALA A 39 -8.23 -13.40 -0.08
CA ALA A 39 -8.13 -11.94 -0.03
C ALA A 39 -7.87 -11.36 -1.42
N ASP A 40 -8.53 -10.23 -1.69
CA ASP A 40 -8.57 -9.59 -3.00
C ASP A 40 -8.24 -8.10 -2.88
N ALA A 41 -6.99 -7.78 -3.23
CA ALA A 41 -6.46 -6.42 -3.13
C ALA A 41 -7.04 -5.46 -4.18
N THR A 42 -7.93 -5.93 -5.07
CA THR A 42 -8.69 -5.07 -5.99
C THR A 42 -9.97 -4.50 -5.36
N THR A 43 -10.35 -4.97 -4.16
CA THR A 43 -11.57 -4.55 -3.45
C THR A 43 -11.29 -4.08 -2.04
N VAL A 44 -12.25 -3.35 -1.45
CA VAL A 44 -12.19 -2.94 -0.04
C VAL A 44 -13.07 -3.88 0.76
N SER A 45 -12.44 -4.77 1.53
CA SER A 45 -13.09 -5.77 2.35
C SER A 45 -12.37 -5.84 3.68
N VAL A 46 -12.99 -5.41 4.77
CA VAL A 46 -12.29 -5.35 6.07
C VAL A 46 -12.19 -6.74 6.67
N ASP A 47 -11.00 -7.17 7.08
CA ASP A 47 -10.83 -8.37 7.88
C ASP A 47 -11.55 -8.19 9.23
N PRO A 48 -12.58 -8.99 9.54
CA PRO A 48 -13.33 -8.89 10.79
C PRO A 48 -12.46 -9.14 12.04
N LYS A 49 -11.30 -9.79 11.90
CA LYS A 49 -10.33 -9.96 13.00
C LYS A 49 -9.54 -8.69 13.29
N ARG A 50 -9.39 -7.80 12.31
CA ARG A 50 -8.67 -6.53 12.43
C ARG A 50 -9.59 -5.39 12.85
N SER A 51 -10.82 -5.36 12.33
CA SER A 51 -11.80 -4.32 12.66
C SER A 51 -13.23 -4.76 12.36
N LYS A 52 -14.19 -4.20 13.10
CA LYS A 52 -15.62 -4.41 12.84
C LYS A 52 -16.14 -3.57 11.67
N GLY A 53 -15.32 -2.67 11.13
CA GLY A 53 -15.75 -1.72 10.09
C GLY A 53 -16.79 -0.70 10.60
N PRO A 54 -17.54 -0.06 9.69
CA PRO A 54 -17.34 -0.09 8.23
C PRO A 54 -16.12 0.74 7.82
N LEU A 55 -15.53 0.39 6.67
CA LEU A 55 -14.51 1.20 6.00
C LEU A 55 -14.97 1.54 4.59
N ASP A 56 -15.15 2.83 4.35
CA ASP A 56 -15.24 3.42 3.02
C ASP A 56 -13.89 4.07 2.72
N LEU A 57 -12.99 3.29 2.13
CA LEU A 57 -11.62 3.73 1.85
C LEU A 57 -11.61 4.84 0.79
N HIS A 58 -12.50 4.80 -0.20
CA HIS A 58 -12.60 5.83 -1.23
C HIS A 58 -12.96 7.19 -0.64
N ALA A 59 -13.95 7.22 0.27
CA ALA A 59 -14.30 8.45 0.97
C ALA A 59 -13.14 9.01 1.81
N VAL A 60 -12.29 8.14 2.39
CA VAL A 60 -11.09 8.60 3.11
C VAL A 60 -10.02 9.11 2.16
N ILE A 61 -9.78 8.44 1.03
CA ILE A 61 -8.81 8.90 0.02
C ILE A 61 -9.20 10.30 -0.50
N ASP A 62 -10.48 10.51 -0.82
CA ASP A 62 -10.98 11.82 -1.26
C ASP A 62 -10.85 12.88 -0.17
N TYR A 63 -11.12 12.51 1.09
CA TYR A 63 -11.00 13.40 2.24
C TYR A 63 -9.54 13.82 2.48
N ALA A 64 -8.60 12.88 2.39
CA ALA A 64 -7.16 13.09 2.54
C ALA A 64 -6.62 13.97 1.41
N LYS A 65 -7.00 13.69 0.16
CA LYS A 65 -6.60 14.47 -1.01
C LYS A 65 -6.98 15.95 -0.90
N LYS A 66 -8.19 16.26 -0.42
CA LYS A 66 -8.64 17.65 -0.18
C LYS A 66 -7.83 18.39 0.88
N ARG A 67 -7.10 17.66 1.71
CA ARG A 67 -6.26 18.18 2.81
C ARG A 67 -4.76 18.06 2.53
N GLY A 68 -4.37 17.63 1.32
CA GLY A 68 -2.97 17.49 0.95
C GLY A 68 -2.27 16.28 1.57
N VAL A 69 -3.01 15.31 2.11
CA VAL A 69 -2.47 14.05 2.67
C VAL A 69 -2.65 12.93 1.65
N GLY A 70 -1.58 12.17 1.40
CA GLY A 70 -1.62 10.98 0.55
C GLY A 70 -1.96 9.71 1.32
N ILE A 71 -2.61 8.75 0.66
CA ILE A 71 -2.85 7.42 1.20
C ILE A 71 -1.85 6.42 0.62
N ILE A 72 -1.28 5.56 1.47
CA ILE A 72 -0.42 4.44 1.09
C ILE A 72 -1.13 3.14 1.51
N LEU A 73 -1.12 2.11 0.67
CA LEU A 73 -1.78 0.83 0.96
C LEU A 73 -0.76 -0.31 1.08
N TYR A 74 -0.84 -1.09 2.15
CA TYR A 74 -0.10 -2.35 2.26
C TYR A 74 -0.74 -3.45 1.43
N VAL A 75 0.09 -4.26 0.76
CA VAL A 75 -0.33 -5.48 0.07
C VAL A 75 0.69 -6.59 0.31
N ASN A 76 0.21 -7.72 0.80
CA ASN A 76 1.01 -8.93 1.01
C ASN A 76 1.43 -9.58 -0.32
N ARG A 77 2.61 -10.20 -0.34
CA ARG A 77 3.17 -10.97 -1.46
C ARG A 77 2.15 -11.89 -2.15
N ARG A 78 1.30 -12.58 -1.39
CA ARG A 78 0.29 -13.50 -1.96
C ARG A 78 -0.66 -12.80 -2.94
N ALA A 79 -1.06 -11.56 -2.65
CA ALA A 79 -1.86 -10.76 -3.55
C ALA A 79 -0.98 -10.09 -4.61
N LEU A 80 0.19 -9.55 -4.25
CA LEU A 80 1.11 -8.93 -5.23
C LEU A 80 1.47 -9.87 -6.38
N GLU A 81 1.89 -11.10 -6.09
CA GLU A 81 2.30 -12.06 -7.13
C GLU A 81 1.19 -12.41 -8.13
N ARG A 82 -0.08 -12.29 -7.71
CA ARG A 82 -1.25 -12.62 -8.53
C ARG A 82 -1.87 -11.40 -9.21
N GLN A 83 -1.89 -10.26 -8.53
CA GLN A 83 -2.76 -9.13 -8.87
C GLN A 83 -1.99 -7.84 -9.19
N LEU A 84 -0.65 -7.83 -9.15
CA LEU A 84 0.14 -6.60 -9.32
C LEU A 84 -0.28 -5.77 -10.55
N ASP A 85 -0.43 -6.42 -11.71
CA ASP A 85 -0.77 -5.73 -12.95
C ASP A 85 -2.22 -5.17 -12.96
N GLU A 86 -3.08 -5.66 -12.08
CA GLU A 86 -4.46 -5.18 -11.92
C GLU A 86 -4.52 -4.04 -10.90
N ILE A 87 -3.84 -4.18 -9.76
CA ILE A 87 -3.94 -3.22 -8.65
C ILE A 87 -3.23 -1.91 -8.94
N LEU A 88 -2.13 -1.90 -9.70
CA LEU A 88 -1.38 -0.67 -9.95
C LEU A 88 -2.19 0.40 -10.71
N PRO A 89 -2.79 0.13 -11.88
CA PRO A 89 -3.65 1.11 -12.54
C PRO A 89 -4.91 1.44 -11.73
N LEU A 90 -5.43 0.47 -10.97
CA LEU A 90 -6.59 0.66 -10.11
C LEU A 90 -6.30 1.65 -8.98
N TYR A 91 -5.15 1.51 -8.32
CA TYR A 91 -4.75 2.37 -7.20
C TYR A 91 -4.39 3.78 -7.65
N GLU A 92 -3.77 3.92 -8.83
CA GLU A 92 -3.59 5.21 -9.48
C GLU A 92 -4.95 5.89 -9.73
N LYS A 93 -5.93 5.15 -10.26
CA LYS A 93 -7.30 5.65 -10.46
C LYS A 93 -7.99 6.03 -9.15
N TRP A 94 -7.77 5.27 -8.08
CA TRP A 94 -8.29 5.61 -6.75
C TRP A 94 -7.64 6.85 -6.16
N GLY A 95 -6.46 7.25 -6.63
CA GLY A 95 -5.71 8.40 -6.13
C GLY A 95 -4.73 8.09 -4.99
N VAL A 96 -4.43 6.80 -4.79
CA VAL A 96 -3.40 6.31 -3.85
C VAL A 96 -2.03 6.85 -4.26
N LYS A 97 -1.14 7.09 -3.29
CA LYS A 97 0.20 7.68 -3.50
C LYS A 97 1.34 6.67 -3.43
N GLY A 98 1.11 5.51 -2.83
CA GLY A 98 2.10 4.46 -2.82
C GLY A 98 1.57 3.13 -2.33
N VAL A 99 2.40 2.11 -2.45
CA VAL A 99 2.11 0.75 -2.03
C VAL A 99 3.26 0.23 -1.17
N LYS A 100 2.92 -0.39 -0.05
CA LYS A 100 3.89 -1.11 0.80
C LYS A 100 3.80 -2.60 0.48
N TYR A 101 4.90 -3.18 0.03
CA TYR A 101 4.98 -4.59 -0.32
C TYR A 101 5.40 -5.42 0.89
N GLY A 102 4.56 -6.36 1.31
CA GLY A 102 4.83 -7.23 2.46
C GLY A 102 5.24 -8.65 2.10
N PHE A 103 6.10 -9.25 2.92
CA PHE A 103 6.56 -10.64 2.87
C PHE A 103 7.09 -11.07 1.50
N VAL A 104 7.81 -10.19 0.82
CA VAL A 104 8.37 -10.45 -0.51
C VAL A 104 9.35 -11.62 -0.48
N GLN A 105 9.49 -12.32 -1.61
CA GLN A 105 10.50 -13.35 -1.73
C GLN A 105 11.86 -12.75 -2.07
N VAL A 106 12.93 -13.32 -1.49
CA VAL A 106 14.32 -12.90 -1.71
C VAL A 106 15.22 -14.13 -1.94
N GLY A 107 16.49 -13.90 -2.26
CA GLY A 107 17.50 -14.94 -2.44
C GLY A 107 17.78 -15.25 -3.92
N PRO A 108 17.04 -16.18 -4.57
CA PRO A 108 17.21 -16.46 -6.00
C PRO A 108 17.03 -15.23 -6.91
N GLN A 109 17.82 -15.16 -7.99
CA GLN A 109 17.78 -14.08 -8.99
C GLN A 109 16.37 -13.81 -9.53
N LYS A 110 15.54 -14.85 -9.67
CA LYS A 110 14.16 -14.71 -10.15
C LYS A 110 13.33 -13.75 -9.30
N TRP A 111 13.56 -13.73 -7.98
CA TRP A 111 12.81 -12.88 -7.05
C TRP A 111 13.32 -11.46 -7.03
N THR A 112 14.64 -11.26 -7.07
CA THR A 112 15.24 -9.94 -7.29
C THR A 112 14.72 -9.32 -8.59
N LYS A 113 14.70 -10.10 -9.68
CA LYS A 113 14.16 -9.66 -10.97
C LYS A 113 12.68 -9.28 -10.85
N TRP A 114 11.85 -10.16 -10.28
CA TRP A 114 10.42 -9.89 -10.12
C TRP A 114 10.16 -8.62 -9.30
N LEU A 115 10.86 -8.42 -8.19
CA LEU A 115 10.69 -7.27 -7.32
C LEU A 115 11.12 -5.97 -8.00
N HIS A 116 12.24 -5.99 -8.73
CA HIS A 116 12.70 -4.86 -9.54
C HIS A 116 11.70 -4.52 -10.66
N GLU A 117 11.14 -5.53 -11.35
CA GLU A 117 10.04 -5.32 -12.29
C GLU A 117 8.82 -4.70 -11.61
N ALA A 118 8.47 -5.16 -10.40
CA ALA A 118 7.32 -4.64 -9.66
C ALA A 118 7.50 -3.16 -9.26
N VAL A 119 8.69 -2.76 -8.84
CA VAL A 119 9.04 -1.35 -8.59
C VAL A 119 8.92 -0.50 -9.86
N ARG A 120 9.45 -1.01 -10.99
CA ARG A 120 9.36 -0.32 -12.29
C ARG A 120 7.92 -0.15 -12.75
N LYS A 121 7.08 -1.18 -12.59
CA LYS A 121 5.66 -1.12 -12.94
C LYS A 121 4.93 -0.07 -12.08
N ALA A 122 5.17 -0.04 -10.77
CA ALA A 122 4.61 0.98 -9.89
C ALA A 122 5.02 2.41 -10.31
N ALA A 123 6.26 2.60 -10.77
CA ALA A 123 6.73 3.88 -11.28
C ALA A 123 5.92 4.38 -12.49
N LYS A 124 5.50 3.48 -13.40
CA LYS A 124 4.66 3.82 -14.57
C LYS A 124 3.27 4.32 -14.18
N HIS A 125 2.80 3.96 -12.98
CA HIS A 125 1.52 4.33 -12.41
C HIS A 125 1.65 5.43 -11.34
N HIS A 126 2.81 6.11 -11.28
CA HIS A 126 3.08 7.22 -10.36
C HIS A 126 2.92 6.85 -8.88
N LEU A 127 3.22 5.60 -8.52
CA LEU A 127 3.15 5.07 -7.17
C LEU A 127 4.54 4.96 -6.54
N MET A 128 4.68 5.50 -5.34
CA MET A 128 5.81 5.21 -4.47
C MET A 128 5.74 3.76 -3.98
N VAL A 129 6.89 3.17 -3.68
CA VAL A 129 7.02 1.82 -3.16
C VAL A 129 7.85 1.84 -1.88
N ASP A 130 7.30 1.19 -0.87
CA ASP A 130 7.99 0.73 0.34
C ASP A 130 8.07 -0.80 0.28
N ILE A 131 9.23 -1.39 0.60
CA ILE A 131 9.43 -2.85 0.56
C ILE A 131 9.76 -3.33 1.97
N HIS A 132 8.87 -4.14 2.52
CA HIS A 132 9.02 -4.71 3.86
C HIS A 132 9.83 -6.02 3.84
N ASP A 133 10.35 -6.42 5.01
CA ASP A 133 11.02 -7.68 5.31
C ASP A 133 12.49 -7.86 4.83
N GLU A 134 12.78 -8.86 3.99
CA GLU A 134 14.16 -9.36 3.83
C GLU A 134 14.95 -8.70 2.67
N TYR A 135 14.38 -7.69 2.00
CA TYR A 135 14.98 -7.13 0.78
C TYR A 135 16.10 -6.13 1.10
N ARG A 136 17.35 -6.56 0.88
CA ARG A 136 18.52 -5.70 1.10
C ARG A 136 18.79 -4.73 -0.07
N PRO A 137 18.92 -3.42 0.19
CA PRO A 137 19.16 -2.45 -0.87
C PRO A 137 20.57 -2.56 -1.47
N THR A 138 20.63 -2.47 -2.80
CA THR A 138 21.88 -2.45 -3.58
C THR A 138 21.99 -1.23 -4.50
N GLY A 139 21.29 -0.15 -4.16
CA GLY A 139 21.28 1.11 -4.91
C GLY A 139 20.23 1.21 -6.01
N TYR A 140 19.29 0.26 -6.09
CA TYR A 140 18.23 0.28 -7.11
C TYR A 140 17.33 1.53 -7.03
N SER A 141 17.18 2.11 -5.84
CA SER A 141 16.49 3.40 -5.63
C SER A 141 17.13 4.57 -6.38
N ARG A 142 18.43 4.52 -6.70
CA ARG A 142 19.07 5.51 -7.59
C ARG A 142 18.49 5.47 -9.01
N THR A 143 18.20 4.25 -9.50
CA THR A 143 17.65 4.05 -10.84
C THR A 143 16.14 4.28 -10.87
N TYR A 144 15.45 3.85 -9.80
CA TYR A 144 14.01 4.01 -9.62
C TYR A 144 13.71 4.73 -8.32
N PRO A 145 13.67 6.07 -8.32
CA PRO A 145 13.53 6.88 -7.11
C PRO A 145 12.13 6.78 -6.47
N ASN A 146 11.17 6.13 -7.13
CA ASN A 146 9.88 5.81 -6.49
C ASN A 146 10.01 4.70 -5.44
N LEU A 147 11.13 3.95 -5.40
CA LEU A 147 11.46 3.06 -4.30
C LEU A 147 12.03 3.89 -3.14
N MET A 148 11.17 4.21 -2.17
CA MET A 148 11.43 5.20 -1.13
C MET A 148 12.22 4.64 0.04
N THR A 149 11.83 3.46 0.53
CA THR A 149 12.46 2.82 1.70
C THR A 149 12.33 1.31 1.62
N GLN A 150 13.11 0.63 2.46
CA GLN A 150 13.10 -0.81 2.66
C GLN A 150 13.31 -1.09 4.16
N GLU A 151 12.84 -2.23 4.66
CA GLU A 151 13.27 -2.80 5.95
C GLU A 151 14.45 -3.79 5.75
#